data_AF-A0A3A6N321-F1
#
_entry.id   AF-A0A3A6N321-F1
#
_cell.length_a   1.000
_cell.length_b   1.000
_cell.length_c   1.000
_cell.angle_alpha   90.00
_cell.angle_beta   90.00
_cell.angle_gamma   90.00
#
_symmetry.space_group_name_H-M   'P 1'
#
loop_
_entity.id
_entity.type
_entity.pdbx_description
1 polymer ?
#
loop_
_entity_poly.entity_id
_entity_poly.type
_entity_poly.pdbx_seq_one_letter_code
_entity_poly.pdbx_strand_id
1 'polypeptide(L)'
;MGTRRLDIEFLYVDLSVCTRCQGTENSLKEAVTEVARLLAATGVEVKVRSIHIQTAEQALEQRFVSSPTIRINGRDIQLDVKESLCESCGDLCGEDVDCRVWVYQGKEYSVPPKAMIMDAILREVYGGSIQPPPERDSLQELPENLKRFFDGVSKDRP
;
A
#
# COMPACT_ATOMS: atom_id res chain seq x y z
N MET A 1 -12.25 -28.62 -7.17
CA MET A 1 -11.01 -27.87 -7.42
C MET A 1 -11.20 -26.51 -6.79
N GLY A 2 -10.39 -26.14 -5.79
CA GLY A 2 -10.57 -24.85 -5.10
C GLY A 2 -10.12 -23.70 -6.01
N THR A 3 -10.94 -22.66 -6.12
CA THR A 3 -10.56 -21.40 -6.76
C THR A 3 -9.34 -20.84 -6.04
N ARG A 4 -8.27 -20.53 -6.78
CA ARG A 4 -7.11 -19.83 -6.19
C ARG A 4 -7.52 -18.38 -5.98
N ARG A 5 -7.26 -17.82 -4.80
CA ARG A 5 -7.61 -16.43 -4.49
C ARG A 5 -6.37 -15.59 -4.27
N LEU A 6 -6.38 -14.38 -4.82
CA LEU A 6 -5.37 -13.35 -4.64
C LEU A 6 -5.99 -12.22 -3.83
N ASP A 7 -5.53 -12.05 -2.59
CA ASP A 7 -5.98 -10.96 -1.71
C ASP A 7 -5.04 -9.78 -1.84
N ILE A 8 -5.55 -8.67 -2.39
CA ILE A 8 -4.82 -7.42 -2.52
C ILE A 8 -5.33 -6.44 -1.47
N GLU A 9 -4.43 -5.87 -0.69
CA GLU A 9 -4.73 -4.86 0.32
C GLU A 9 -4.10 -3.53 -0.08
N PHE A 10 -4.88 -2.46 -0.01
CA PHE A 10 -4.42 -1.10 -0.20
C PHE A 10 -4.59 -0.33 1.10
N LEU A 11 -3.48 0.00 1.75
CA LEU A 11 -3.44 0.72 3.02
C LEU A 11 -3.03 2.17 2.76
N TYR A 12 -3.75 3.12 3.37
CA TYR A 12 -3.53 4.55 3.15
C TYR A 12 -3.96 5.38 4.36
N VAL A 13 -3.43 6.60 4.48
CA VAL A 13 -3.82 7.56 5.52
C VAL A 13 -4.87 8.57 5.07
N ASP A 14 -4.92 8.89 3.77
CA ASP A 14 -5.89 9.82 3.22
C ASP A 14 -6.15 9.56 1.74
N LEU A 15 -7.40 9.73 1.29
CA LEU A 15 -7.78 9.76 -0.13
C LEU A 15 -8.53 11.05 -0.50
N SER A 16 -8.72 11.98 0.44
CA SER A 16 -9.45 13.22 0.19
C SER A 16 -8.59 14.29 -0.47
N VAL A 17 -7.32 14.40 -0.10
CA VAL A 17 -6.38 15.45 -0.54
C VAL A 17 -5.06 14.86 -1.01
N CYS A 18 -4.56 13.78 -0.39
CA CYS A 18 -3.24 13.26 -0.66
C CYS A 18 -3.09 12.68 -2.07
N THR A 19 -2.42 13.44 -2.95
CA THR A 19 -2.22 13.09 -4.36
C THR A 19 -1.45 11.78 -4.56
N ARG A 20 -0.50 11.45 -3.67
CA ARG A 20 0.24 10.18 -3.71
C ARG A 20 -0.65 8.98 -3.41
N CYS A 21 -1.53 9.10 -2.41
CA CYS A 21 -2.46 8.04 -2.04
C CYS A 21 -3.54 7.87 -3.12
N GLN A 22 -4.12 8.97 -3.61
CA GLN A 22 -5.08 8.95 -4.73
C GLN A 22 -4.49 8.35 -6.00
N GLY A 23 -3.28 8.78 -6.38
CA GLY A 23 -2.58 8.26 -7.55
C GLY A 23 -2.26 6.77 -7.43
N THR A 24 -1.92 6.32 -6.23
CA THR A 24 -1.68 4.89 -5.95
C THR A 24 -2.95 4.08 -6.05
N GLU A 25 -4.06 4.58 -5.50
CA GLU A 25 -5.37 3.94 -5.63
C GLU A 25 -5.78 3.80 -7.11
N ASN A 26 -5.58 4.87 -7.91
CA ASN A 26 -5.89 4.84 -9.33
C ASN A 26 -5.00 3.82 -10.08
N SER A 27 -3.70 3.86 -9.85
CA SER A 27 -2.75 2.93 -10.48
C SER A 27 -3.07 1.47 -10.14
N LEU A 28 -3.50 1.22 -8.89
CA LEU A 28 -3.96 -0.10 -8.46
C LEU A 28 -5.26 -0.53 -9.17
N LYS A 29 -6.27 0.35 -9.22
CA LYS A 29 -7.55 0.07 -9.92
C LYS A 29 -7.33 -0.28 -11.39
N GLU A 30 -6.48 0.47 -12.07
CA GLU A 30 -6.11 0.21 -13.46
C GLU A 30 -5.38 -1.13 -13.61
N ALA A 31 -4.35 -1.37 -12.80
CA ALA A 31 -3.58 -2.62 -12.84
C ALA A 31 -4.49 -3.85 -12.63
N VAL A 32 -5.34 -3.80 -11.60
CA VAL A 32 -6.28 -4.90 -11.28
C VAL A 32 -7.26 -5.11 -12.43
N THR A 33 -7.81 -4.05 -13.00
CA THR A 33 -8.76 -4.14 -14.13
C THR A 33 -8.14 -4.83 -15.35
N GLU A 34 -6.87 -4.54 -15.65
CA GLU A 34 -6.15 -5.13 -16.77
C GLU A 34 -5.82 -6.61 -16.53
N VAL A 35 -5.35 -6.98 -15.33
CA VAL A 35 -4.95 -8.36 -15.03
C VAL A 35 -6.12 -9.26 -14.64
N ALA A 36 -7.24 -8.71 -14.13
CA ALA A 36 -8.37 -9.51 -13.65
C ALA A 36 -8.97 -10.39 -14.75
N ARG A 37 -9.04 -9.91 -16.01
CA ARG A 37 -9.56 -10.72 -17.12
C ARG A 37 -8.69 -11.94 -17.39
N LEU A 38 -7.37 -11.76 -17.37
CA LEU A 38 -6.41 -12.83 -17.55
C LEU A 38 -6.49 -13.84 -16.39
N LEU A 39 -6.52 -13.35 -15.16
CA LEU A 39 -6.54 -14.18 -13.96
C LEU A 39 -7.85 -14.98 -13.83
N ALA A 40 -8.99 -14.37 -14.12
CA ALA A 40 -10.28 -15.04 -14.13
C ALA A 40 -10.32 -16.22 -15.13
N ALA A 41 -9.71 -16.05 -16.31
CA ALA A 41 -9.59 -17.13 -17.30
C ALA A 41 -8.75 -18.31 -16.81
N THR A 42 -7.88 -18.10 -15.81
CA THR A 42 -7.06 -19.14 -15.18
C THR A 42 -7.65 -19.68 -13.87
N GLY A 43 -8.88 -19.29 -13.52
CA GLY A 43 -9.54 -19.71 -12.28
C GLY A 43 -8.96 -19.05 -11.02
N VAL A 44 -8.35 -17.88 -11.16
CA VAL A 44 -7.85 -17.06 -10.04
C VAL A 44 -8.80 -15.91 -9.77
N GLU A 45 -9.36 -15.86 -8.57
CA GLU A 45 -10.20 -14.75 -8.11
C GLU A 45 -9.33 -13.66 -7.46
N VAL A 46 -9.51 -12.41 -7.87
CA VAL A 46 -8.82 -11.26 -7.28
C VAL A 46 -9.79 -10.51 -6.37
N LYS A 47 -9.41 -10.31 -5.11
CA LYS A 47 -10.16 -9.49 -4.17
C LYS A 47 -9.30 -8.32 -3.71
N VAL A 48 -9.80 -7.11 -3.92
CA VAL A 48 -9.15 -5.88 -3.45
C VAL A 48 -9.86 -5.38 -2.19
N ARG A 49 -9.10 -5.03 -1.16
CA ARG A 49 -9.59 -4.38 0.06
C ARG A 49 -8.80 -3.11 0.33
N SER A 50 -9.50 -1.99 0.34
CA SER A 50 -8.96 -0.71 0.78
C SER A 50 -9.11 -0.58 2.30
N ILE A 51 -8.03 -0.21 2.99
CA ILE A 51 -7.95 -0.09 4.45
C ILE A 51 -7.47 1.32 4.78
N HIS A 52 -8.39 2.15 5.26
CA HIS A 52 -8.04 3.49 5.75
C HIS A 52 -7.44 3.37 7.15
N ILE A 53 -6.20 3.80 7.31
CA ILE A 53 -5.49 3.86 8.58
C ILE A 53 -5.74 5.24 9.19
N GLN A 54 -6.59 5.27 10.21
CA GLN A 54 -7.09 6.50 10.84
C GLN A 54 -6.39 6.83 12.16
N THR A 55 -5.75 5.85 12.81
CA THR A 55 -5.08 6.05 14.10
C THR A 55 -3.72 5.35 14.17
N ALA A 56 -2.89 5.77 15.13
CA ALA A 56 -1.61 5.16 15.45
C ALA A 56 -1.76 3.69 15.86
N GLU A 57 -2.79 3.35 16.64
CA GLU A 57 -3.08 1.98 17.07
C GLU A 57 -3.41 1.10 15.86
N GLN A 58 -4.23 1.61 14.94
CA GLN A 58 -4.56 0.88 13.72
C GLN A 58 -3.31 0.67 12.84
N ALA A 59 -2.41 1.66 12.77
CA ALA A 59 -1.15 1.52 12.05
C ALA A 59 -0.27 0.40 12.64
N LEU A 60 -0.18 0.31 13.97
CA LEU A 60 0.55 -0.77 14.66
C LEU A 60 -0.07 -2.15 14.38
N GLU A 61 -1.39 -2.28 14.53
CA GLU A 61 -2.13 -3.53 14.28
C GLU A 61 -1.94 -4.02 12.84
N GLN A 62 -1.94 -3.09 11.88
CA GLN A 62 -1.79 -3.40 10.46
C GLN A 62 -0.32 -3.48 10.02
N ARG A 63 0.66 -3.26 10.91
CA ARG A 63 2.09 -3.07 10.56
C ARG A 63 2.30 -2.10 9.42
N PHE A 64 1.56 -1.02 9.45
CA PHE A 64 1.63 -0.01 8.43
C PHE A 64 2.89 0.82 8.67
N VAL A 65 3.83 0.75 7.73
CA VAL A 65 5.12 1.45 7.85
C VAL A 65 5.07 2.80 7.16
N SER A 66 4.48 2.86 5.98
CA SER A 66 4.43 4.09 5.19
C SER A 66 3.20 4.13 4.29
N SER A 67 2.65 5.32 4.10
CA SER A 67 1.54 5.55 3.18
C SER A 67 2.03 5.98 1.81
N PRO A 68 1.38 5.54 0.72
CA PRO A 68 0.46 4.40 0.63
C PRO A 68 1.20 3.05 0.66
N THR A 69 0.51 1.93 0.94
CA THR A 69 1.08 0.58 0.87
C THR A 69 0.15 -0.36 0.11
N ILE A 70 0.72 -1.20 -0.76
CA ILE A 70 0.01 -2.27 -1.47
C ILE A 70 0.58 -3.61 -1.02
N ARG A 71 -0.29 -4.54 -0.61
CA ARG A 71 0.08 -5.91 -0.26
C ARG A 71 -0.65 -6.91 -1.13
N ILE A 72 0.02 -8.00 -1.46
CA ILE A 72 -0.55 -9.16 -2.15
C ILE A 72 -0.35 -10.36 -1.22
N ASN A 73 -1.45 -11.02 -0.86
CA ASN A 73 -1.48 -12.12 0.10
C ASN A 73 -0.76 -11.78 1.43
N GLY A 74 -0.92 -10.53 1.88
CA GLY A 74 -0.31 -10.01 3.10
C GLY A 74 1.18 -9.61 2.98
N ARG A 75 1.81 -9.75 1.81
CA ARG A 75 3.17 -9.29 1.54
C ARG A 75 3.17 -7.96 0.82
N ASP A 76 3.97 -7.03 1.30
CA ASP A 76 4.23 -5.78 0.60
C ASP A 76 4.90 -6.04 -0.76
N ILE A 77 4.44 -5.35 -1.81
CA ILE A 77 4.99 -5.46 -3.16
C ILE A 77 6.41 -4.88 -3.29
N GLN A 78 6.86 -4.07 -2.31
CA GLN A 78 8.23 -3.55 -2.20
C GLN A 78 8.65 -3.47 -0.73
N LEU A 79 9.41 -4.48 -0.27
CA LEU A 79 9.83 -4.61 1.13
C LEU A 79 10.76 -3.46 1.59
N ASP A 80 11.66 -3.01 0.72
CA ASP A 80 12.56 -1.89 1.01
C ASP A 80 11.80 -0.57 0.85
N VAL A 81 11.29 -0.07 1.97
CA VAL A 81 10.57 1.20 2.02
C VAL A 81 11.56 2.36 1.87
N LYS A 82 11.29 3.24 0.90
CA LYS A 82 11.89 4.55 0.80
C LYS A 82 10.83 5.61 1.03
N GLU A 83 11.24 6.77 1.52
CA GLU A 83 10.33 7.86 1.87
C GLU A 83 10.89 9.19 1.40
N SER A 84 9.99 10.13 1.12
CA SER A 84 10.33 11.52 0.82
C SER A 84 9.18 12.44 1.19
N LEU A 85 9.49 13.72 1.38
CA LEU A 85 8.55 14.76 1.80
C LEU A 85 7.29 14.74 0.94
N CYS A 86 6.13 14.69 1.60
CA CYS A 86 4.83 14.68 0.97
C CYS A 86 4.08 15.97 1.30
N GLU A 87 4.13 16.92 0.39
CA GLU A 87 3.44 18.21 0.53
C GLU A 87 1.96 18.02 0.89
N SER A 88 1.24 17.13 0.20
CA SER A 88 -0.19 16.92 0.48
C SER A 88 -0.47 16.34 1.85
N CYS A 89 0.42 15.52 2.43
CA CYS A 89 0.24 15.03 3.79
C CYS A 89 0.66 16.08 4.81
N GLY A 90 1.66 16.91 4.50
CA GLY A 90 2.05 18.02 5.36
C GLY A 90 0.97 19.09 5.43
N ASP A 91 0.32 19.42 4.31
CA ASP A 91 -0.84 20.31 4.26
C ASP A 91 -2.00 19.79 5.10
N LEU A 92 -2.16 18.47 5.22
CA LEU A 92 -3.23 17.82 5.99
C LEU A 92 -3.01 17.84 7.50
N CYS A 93 -1.75 17.79 7.96
CA CYS A 93 -1.43 17.64 9.38
C CYS A 93 -0.67 18.84 9.96
N GLY A 94 -0.32 19.83 9.15
CA GLY A 94 0.43 21.01 9.56
C GLY A 94 1.88 20.75 9.97
N GLU A 95 2.46 19.61 9.57
CA GLU A 95 3.81 19.16 9.93
C GLU A 95 4.51 18.56 8.71
N ASP A 96 5.84 18.61 8.64
CA ASP A 96 6.59 17.95 7.55
C ASP A 96 6.55 16.42 7.71
N VAL A 97 5.84 15.76 6.80
CA VAL A 97 5.65 14.30 6.77
C VAL A 97 6.25 13.69 5.51
N ASP A 98 7.11 12.69 5.70
CA ASP A 98 7.60 11.86 4.61
C ASP A 98 6.61 10.73 4.31
N CYS A 99 6.35 10.49 3.02
CA CYS A 99 5.52 9.37 2.56
C CYS A 99 6.29 8.52 1.56
N ARG A 100 5.72 7.34 1.29
CA ARG A 100 6.35 6.30 0.49
C ARG A 100 6.79 6.78 -0.88
N VAL A 101 7.95 6.26 -1.29
CA VAL A 101 8.52 6.32 -2.62
C VAL A 101 8.65 4.89 -3.16
N TRP A 102 8.23 4.73 -4.40
CA TRP A 102 8.26 3.47 -5.13
C TRP A 102 9.50 3.41 -6.01
N VAL A 103 10.23 2.32 -5.96
CA VAL A 103 11.41 2.08 -6.79
C VAL A 103 11.08 0.97 -7.78
N TYR A 104 11.06 1.31 -9.06
CA TYR A 104 10.78 0.37 -10.12
C TYR A 104 11.74 0.59 -11.29
N GLN A 105 12.43 -0.49 -11.70
CA GLN A 105 13.43 -0.47 -12.78
C GLN A 105 14.50 0.63 -12.59
N GLY A 106 14.99 0.80 -11.36
CA GLY A 106 16.03 1.77 -11.02
C GLY A 106 15.57 3.24 -10.98
N LYS A 107 14.27 3.51 -11.12
CA LYS A 107 13.70 4.85 -11.02
C LYS A 107 12.78 4.98 -9.81
N GLU A 108 12.74 6.18 -9.25
CA GLU A 108 11.89 6.54 -8.11
C GLU A 108 10.59 7.20 -8.58
N TYR A 109 9.49 6.88 -7.93
CA TYR A 109 8.17 7.40 -8.22
C TYR A 109 7.42 7.72 -6.92
N SER A 110 6.71 8.85 -6.90
CA SER A 110 5.80 9.21 -5.81
C SER A 110 4.47 8.42 -5.85
N VAL A 111 4.14 7.85 -7.02
CA VAL A 111 2.99 6.99 -7.28
C VAL A 111 3.51 5.75 -8.01
N PRO A 112 3.17 4.52 -7.60
CA PRO A 112 3.72 3.32 -8.21
C PRO A 112 3.24 3.22 -9.66
N PRO A 113 4.13 3.01 -10.64
CA PRO A 113 3.71 2.76 -12.00
C PRO A 113 2.80 1.54 -12.06
N LYS A 114 1.74 1.61 -12.88
CA LYS A 114 0.82 0.47 -13.11
C LYS A 114 1.57 -0.84 -13.41
N ALA A 115 2.61 -0.78 -14.24
CA ALA A 115 3.44 -1.92 -14.60
C ALA A 115 4.09 -2.60 -13.38
N MET A 116 4.52 -1.84 -12.37
CA MET A 116 5.08 -2.38 -11.13
C MET A 116 4.06 -3.24 -10.39
N ILE A 117 2.81 -2.78 -10.29
CA ILE A 117 1.72 -3.49 -9.61
C ILE A 117 1.35 -4.75 -10.39
N MET A 118 1.24 -4.65 -11.73
CA MET A 118 0.96 -5.80 -12.58
C MET A 118 2.06 -6.86 -12.46
N ASP A 119 3.33 -6.47 -12.49
CA ASP A 119 4.46 -7.39 -12.30
C ASP A 119 4.38 -8.11 -10.96
N ALA A 120 4.05 -7.41 -9.88
CA ALA A 120 3.89 -8.01 -8.56
C ALA A 120 2.75 -9.04 -8.54
N ILE A 121 1.60 -8.72 -9.13
CA ILE A 121 0.44 -9.62 -9.23
C ILE A 121 0.81 -10.87 -10.05
N LEU A 122 1.40 -10.70 -11.24
CA LEU A 122 1.76 -11.80 -12.11
C LEU A 122 2.85 -12.69 -11.49
N ARG A 123 3.80 -12.09 -10.78
CA ARG A 123 4.83 -12.82 -10.03
C ARG A 123 4.23 -13.67 -8.91
N GLU A 124 3.26 -13.16 -8.15
CA GLU A 124 2.59 -13.96 -7.11
C GLU A 124 1.84 -15.16 -7.72
N VAL A 125 1.17 -14.96 -8.86
CA VAL A 125 0.36 -16.02 -9.49
C VAL A 125 1.22 -17.08 -10.19
N TYR A 126 2.25 -16.67 -10.91
CA TYR A 126 3.03 -17.54 -11.81
C TYR A 126 4.47 -17.80 -11.36
N GLY A 127 4.97 -17.10 -10.34
CA GLY A 127 6.36 -17.17 -9.88
C GLY A 127 6.76 -18.46 -9.15
N GLY A 128 5.87 -19.44 -9.04
CA GLY A 128 6.20 -20.81 -8.63
C GLY A 128 6.45 -21.03 -7.14
N SER A 129 6.52 -19.98 -6.31
CA SER A 129 6.68 -20.09 -4.86
C SER A 129 5.51 -19.41 -4.13
N ILE A 130 4.46 -20.18 -3.83
CA ILE A 130 3.48 -19.75 -2.82
C ILE A 130 4.19 -19.82 -1.48
N GLN A 131 4.76 -18.71 -1.04
CA GLN A 131 5.26 -18.61 0.31
C GLN A 131 4.06 -18.54 1.26
N PRO A 132 4.09 -19.18 2.45
CA PRO A 132 3.07 -18.92 3.46
C PRO A 132 3.09 -17.42 3.80
N PRO A 133 1.94 -16.77 4.06
CA PRO A 133 1.91 -15.36 4.48
C PRO A 133 2.89 -15.13 5.63
N PRO A 134 3.56 -13.96 5.68
CA PRO A 134 4.51 -13.67 6.73
C PRO A 134 3.86 -13.82 8.11
N GLU A 135 4.61 -14.37 9.06
CA GLU A 135 4.16 -14.52 10.44
C GLU A 135 3.76 -13.18 11.03
N ARG A 136 2.68 -13.22 11.82
CA ARG A 136 1.97 -12.02 12.19
C ARG A 136 2.42 -11.38 13.52
N ASP A 137 3.67 -10.98 13.65
CA ASP A 137 4.09 -10.12 14.78
C ASP A 137 3.75 -8.63 14.58
N SER A 138 3.14 -7.97 15.57
CA SER A 138 2.83 -6.54 15.53
C SER A 138 4.11 -5.68 15.41
N LEU A 139 3.99 -4.47 14.83
CA LEU A 139 5.07 -3.48 14.99
C LEU A 139 5.21 -3.17 16.49
N GLN A 140 6.44 -3.18 17.00
CA GLN A 140 6.70 -2.82 18.40
C GLN A 140 6.53 -1.32 18.62
N GLU A 141 6.89 -0.51 17.62
CA GLU A 141 6.80 0.95 17.68
C GLU A 141 6.31 1.53 16.35
N LEU A 142 5.64 2.68 16.45
CA LEU A 142 5.19 3.42 15.28
C LEU A 142 6.39 4.11 14.61
N PRO A 143 6.56 4.01 13.27
CA PRO A 143 7.61 4.73 12.58
C PRO A 143 7.38 6.25 12.61
N GLU A 144 8.47 7.00 12.48
CA GLU A 144 8.52 8.44 12.74
C GLU A 144 7.59 9.27 11.83
N ASN A 145 7.52 8.91 10.55
CA ASN A 145 6.60 9.50 9.57
C ASN A 145 5.13 9.46 10.05
N LEU A 146 4.70 8.32 10.59
CA LEU A 146 3.32 8.10 11.05
C LEU A 146 3.07 8.75 12.40
N LYS A 147 4.07 8.77 13.30
CA LYS A 147 4.00 9.55 14.55
C LYS A 147 3.68 11.02 14.24
N ARG A 148 4.49 11.64 13.37
CA ARG A 148 4.29 13.04 12.96
C ARG A 148 2.94 13.28 12.31
N PHE A 149 2.53 12.40 11.40
CA PHE A 149 1.24 12.52 10.73
C PHE A 149 0.07 12.50 11.72
N PHE A 150 0.01 11.49 12.61
CA PHE A 150 -1.11 11.38 13.55
C PHE A 150 -1.06 12.44 14.66
N ASP A 151 0.12 12.85 15.11
CA ASP A 151 0.26 13.96 16.06
C ASP A 151 -0.25 15.28 15.47
N GLY A 152 0.08 15.55 14.19
CA GLY A 152 -0.39 16.74 13.48
C GLY A 152 -1.91 16.74 13.28
N VAL A 153 -2.48 15.64 12.78
CA VAL A 153 -3.94 15.50 12.62
C VAL A 153 -4.70 15.63 13.94
N SER A 154 -4.12 15.16 15.05
CA SER A 154 -4.75 15.25 16.38
C SER A 154 -4.79 16.69 16.92
N LYS A 155 -3.87 17.56 16.50
CA LYS A 155 -3.83 18.97 16.91
C LYS A 155 -4.89 19.83 16.22
N ASP A 156 -5.36 19.41 15.03
CA ASP A 156 -6.27 20.19 14.18
C ASP A 156 -7.75 19.79 14.34
N ARG A 157 -8.06 18.92 15.31
CA ARG A 157 -9.44 18.53 15.65
C ARG A 157 -9.93 19.37 16.84
N PRO A 158 -10.91 20.29 16.68
CA PRO A 158 -11.48 21.07 17.78
C PRO A 158 -12.25 20.21 18.78
#